data_AF-A0A7C2ST14-F1
#
_entry.id   AF-A0A7C2ST14-F1
#
_cell.length_a   1.000
_cell.length_b   1.000
_cell.length_c   1.000
_cell.angle_alpha   90.00
_cell.angle_beta   90.00
_cell.angle_gamma   90.00
#
_symmetry.space_group_name_H-M   'P 1'
#
loop_
_entity.id
_entity.type
_entity.pdbx_description
1 polymer ?
#
loop_
_entity_poly.entity_id
_entity_poly.type
_entity_poly.pdbx_seq_one_letter_code
_entity_poly.pdbx_strand_id
1 'polypeptide(L)'
;MNSGKVGVVMHFDTNPVYHLPMELGYTEALSKVDLSLTFCHTANETSVISNYTLPIHHDLESWNDFKTRDNVYSLQQPVIAPLFDSRQKEAALLRWINDIDEYTEDIYHKYLMNNFKEKIYSKFDTPTDFKTFWYTALHDGVLELKNNSSSLSFNGNSLNNIKVENNNAITLHLQKNYFIGDGRFANNGWLQETPHPVSKIAWDNYAALSPSTASKLSIENDDV
;
A
#
# COMPACT_ATOMS: atom_id res chain seq x y z
N MET A 1 7.41 6.62 19.90
CA MET A 1 7.40 5.26 20.49
C MET A 1 8.45 5.16 21.59
N ASN A 2 9.75 5.23 21.28
CA ASN A 2 10.82 5.16 22.29
C ASN A 2 10.75 6.19 23.44
N SER A 3 10.21 7.39 23.19
CA SER A 3 10.04 8.43 24.21
C SER A 3 8.80 8.25 25.09
N GLY A 4 8.01 7.18 24.92
CA GLY A 4 6.79 6.92 25.69
C GLY A 4 5.61 7.85 25.36
N LYS A 5 5.74 8.75 24.37
CA LYS A 5 4.70 9.72 24.01
C LYS A 5 3.60 9.18 23.09
N VAL A 6 3.68 7.92 22.68
CA VAL A 6 2.74 7.30 21.74
C VAL A 6 1.90 6.28 22.50
N GLY A 7 0.62 6.57 22.70
CA GLY A 7 -0.30 5.67 23.41
C GLY A 7 -0.91 4.59 22.51
N VAL A 8 -1.14 4.89 21.22
CA VAL A 8 -1.72 3.94 20.27
C VAL A 8 -0.96 3.96 18.95
N VAL A 9 -0.70 2.78 18.39
CA VAL A 9 -0.21 2.58 17.02
C VAL A 9 -1.20 1.71 16.25
N MET A 10 -1.58 2.14 15.05
CA MET A 10 -2.44 1.39 14.14
C MET A 10 -1.70 1.16 12.82
N HIS A 11 -1.47 -0.09 12.47
CA HIS A 11 -0.93 -0.50 11.18
C HIS A 11 -2.09 -0.76 10.22
N PHE A 12 -2.24 0.11 9.23
CA PHE A 12 -3.35 0.06 8.29
C PHE A 12 -2.95 -0.71 7.02
N ASP A 13 -3.06 -2.04 7.07
CA ASP A 13 -2.65 -2.93 5.97
C ASP A 13 -1.18 -2.77 5.58
N THR A 14 -0.31 -2.71 6.60
CA THR A 14 1.14 -2.56 6.46
C THR A 14 1.88 -3.58 7.31
N ASN A 15 3.15 -3.84 6.94
CA ASN A 15 4.02 -4.77 7.65
C ASN A 15 5.40 -4.15 7.98
N PRO A 16 5.45 -3.07 8.78
CA PRO A 16 6.69 -2.36 9.11
C PRO A 16 7.77 -3.23 9.75
N VAL A 17 7.43 -4.29 10.49
CA VAL A 17 8.44 -5.20 11.06
C VAL A 17 9.27 -5.87 9.97
N TYR A 18 8.64 -6.24 8.86
CA TYR A 18 9.32 -6.81 7.70
C TYR A 18 9.94 -5.73 6.80
N HIS A 19 9.26 -4.59 6.62
CA HIS A 19 9.67 -3.57 5.65
C HIS A 19 10.76 -2.61 6.14
N LEU A 20 10.84 -2.36 7.45
CA LEU A 20 11.80 -1.39 7.99
C LEU A 20 13.16 -2.03 8.25
N PRO A 21 14.27 -1.31 8.03
CA PRO A 21 15.59 -1.76 8.43
C PRO A 21 15.64 -2.09 9.93
N MET A 22 16.25 -3.22 10.27
CA MET A 22 16.41 -3.69 11.65
C MET A 22 17.11 -2.65 12.54
N GLU A 23 18.02 -1.86 11.98
CA GLU A 23 18.75 -0.78 12.67
C GLU A 23 17.83 0.30 13.26
N LEU A 24 16.61 0.46 12.73
CA LEU A 24 15.63 1.39 13.28
C LEU A 24 15.01 0.90 14.59
N GLY A 25 15.17 -0.39 14.93
CA GLY A 25 14.67 -0.98 16.17
C GLY A 25 13.14 -0.88 16.32
N TYR A 26 12.41 -1.10 15.21
CA TYR A 26 10.95 -0.89 15.19
C TYR A 26 10.21 -1.83 16.15
N THR A 27 10.61 -3.10 16.19
CA THR A 27 10.03 -4.13 17.07
C THR A 27 10.16 -3.73 18.54
N GLU A 28 11.36 -3.29 18.96
CA GLU A 28 11.63 -2.83 20.32
C GLU A 28 10.94 -1.51 20.65
N ALA A 29 10.71 -0.67 19.64
CA ALA A 29 9.94 0.54 19.81
C ALA A 29 8.45 0.24 19.98
N LEU A 30 7.90 -0.73 19.24
CA LEU A 30 6.47 -1.09 19.27
C LEU A 30 6.08 -1.74 20.59
N SER A 31 6.95 -2.55 21.18
CA SER A 31 6.70 -3.18 22.49
C SER A 31 6.55 -2.19 23.65
N LYS A 32 6.92 -0.92 23.45
CA LYS A 32 6.77 0.18 24.42
C LYS A 32 5.45 0.94 24.29
N VAL A 33 4.64 0.63 23.28
CA VAL A 33 3.34 1.27 23.05
C VAL A 33 2.26 0.49 23.79
N ASP A 34 1.40 1.19 24.53
CA ASP A 34 0.35 0.56 25.34
C ASP A 34 -0.66 -0.22 24.51
N LEU A 35 -1.02 0.30 23.33
CA LEU A 35 -1.93 -0.34 22.40
C LEU A 35 -1.41 -0.30 20.96
N SER A 36 -1.26 -1.49 20.37
CA SER A 36 -0.92 -1.69 18.97
C SER A 36 -1.97 -2.55 18.28
N LEU A 37 -2.46 -2.07 17.14
CA LEU A 37 -3.49 -2.72 16.34
C LEU A 37 -2.95 -2.93 14.92
N THR A 38 -3.12 -4.12 14.36
CA THR A 38 -2.75 -4.41 12.98
C THR A 38 -3.95 -4.85 12.17
N PHE A 39 -4.29 -4.07 11.16
CA PHE A 39 -5.27 -4.42 10.13
C PHE A 39 -4.55 -5.19 9.02
N CYS A 40 -4.93 -6.43 8.74
CA CYS A 40 -4.30 -7.22 7.68
C CYS A 40 -5.20 -8.37 7.19
N HIS A 41 -5.06 -8.74 5.91
CA HIS A 41 -5.80 -9.88 5.35
C HIS A 41 -5.25 -11.23 5.83
N THR A 42 -3.93 -11.30 6.02
CA THR A 42 -3.21 -12.50 6.45
C THR A 42 -2.26 -12.10 7.57
N ALA A 43 -2.10 -12.97 8.56
CA ALA A 43 -1.15 -12.76 9.64
C ALA A 43 0.27 -12.56 9.09
N ASN A 44 0.99 -11.59 9.64
CA ASN A 44 2.33 -11.19 9.20
C ASN A 44 3.21 -10.85 10.42
N GLU A 45 4.48 -10.53 10.19
CA GLU A 45 5.47 -10.26 11.23
C GLU A 45 5.02 -9.14 12.18
N THR A 46 4.35 -8.10 11.66
CA THR A 46 3.81 -7.00 12.46
C THR A 46 2.60 -7.41 13.27
N SER A 47 1.70 -8.21 12.69
CA SER A 47 0.48 -8.67 13.37
C SER A 47 0.82 -9.60 14.54
N VAL A 48 1.87 -10.42 14.41
CA VAL A 48 2.35 -11.34 15.46
C VAL A 48 2.77 -10.61 16.74
N ILE A 49 3.40 -9.45 16.61
CA ILE A 49 3.88 -8.67 17.77
C ILE A 49 2.92 -7.59 18.25
N SER A 50 1.79 -7.39 17.55
CA SER A 50 0.78 -6.40 17.92
C SER A 50 -0.15 -6.93 19.01
N ASN A 51 -0.76 -6.04 19.80
CA ASN A 51 -1.71 -6.45 20.84
C ASN A 51 -2.98 -7.06 20.23
N TYR A 52 -3.45 -6.52 19.11
CA TYR A 52 -4.58 -7.07 18.37
C TYR A 52 -4.31 -7.14 16.89
N THR A 53 -4.78 -8.23 16.28
CA THR A 53 -4.84 -8.41 14.83
C THR A 53 -6.30 -8.35 14.40
N LEU A 54 -6.61 -7.44 13.48
CA LEU A 54 -7.95 -7.19 12.98
C LEU A 54 -8.03 -7.66 11.52
N PRO A 55 -8.80 -8.73 11.22
CA PRO A 55 -8.95 -9.22 9.86
C PRO A 55 -9.73 -8.23 9.00
N ILE A 56 -9.20 -7.92 7.82
CA ILE A 56 -9.83 -6.99 6.88
C ILE A 56 -10.35 -7.68 5.63
N HIS A 57 -11.42 -7.13 5.06
CA HIS A 57 -11.95 -7.56 3.76
C HIS A 57 -10.88 -7.47 2.67
N HIS A 58 -10.87 -8.44 1.76
CA HIS A 58 -10.15 -8.33 0.49
C HIS A 58 -10.75 -7.20 -0.37
N ASP A 59 -9.96 -6.64 -1.29
CA ASP A 59 -10.40 -5.55 -2.17
C ASP A 59 -11.72 -5.88 -2.90
N LEU A 60 -11.84 -7.10 -3.41
CA LEU A 60 -13.05 -7.61 -4.09
C LEU A 60 -14.31 -7.73 -3.21
N GLU A 61 -14.15 -7.64 -1.89
CA GLU A 61 -15.23 -7.73 -0.89
C GLU A 61 -15.64 -6.35 -0.35
N SER A 62 -15.01 -5.26 -0.82
CA SER A 62 -15.17 -3.92 -0.25
C SER A 62 -15.39 -2.82 -1.29
N TRP A 63 -16.01 -1.73 -0.84
CA TRP A 63 -16.10 -0.49 -1.61
C TRP A 63 -14.79 0.28 -1.51
N ASN A 64 -14.26 0.82 -2.61
CA ASN A 64 -13.06 1.66 -2.57
C ASN A 64 -13.10 2.80 -3.60
N ASP A 65 -12.22 3.77 -3.42
CA ASP A 65 -11.95 4.84 -4.37
C ASP A 65 -10.46 5.12 -4.46
N PHE A 66 -10.00 5.42 -5.67
CA PHE A 66 -8.60 5.68 -5.94
C PHE A 66 -8.45 6.96 -6.74
N LYS A 67 -7.35 7.67 -6.48
CA LYS A 67 -6.89 8.78 -7.30
C LYS A 67 -5.54 8.40 -7.92
N THR A 68 -5.59 7.81 -9.11
CA THR A 68 -4.39 7.29 -9.79
C THR A 68 -3.49 8.38 -10.34
N ARG A 69 -4.09 9.48 -10.80
CA ARG A 69 -3.42 10.69 -11.29
C ARG A 69 -4.21 11.92 -10.89
N ASP A 70 -3.60 13.10 -11.04
CA ASP A 70 -4.36 14.33 -10.89
C ASP A 70 -5.58 14.33 -11.80
N ASN A 71 -6.70 14.72 -11.22
CA ASN A 71 -8.01 14.77 -11.87
C ASN A 71 -8.60 13.44 -12.34
N VAL A 72 -7.94 12.30 -12.12
CA VAL A 72 -8.47 10.98 -12.46
C VAL A 72 -8.83 10.23 -11.19
N TYR A 73 -10.12 9.90 -11.05
CA TYR A 73 -10.66 9.11 -9.96
C TYR A 73 -11.18 7.78 -10.50
N SER A 74 -11.05 6.71 -9.73
CA SER A 74 -11.67 5.43 -10.04
C SER A 74 -12.38 4.87 -8.83
N LEU A 75 -13.45 4.13 -9.06
CA LEU A 75 -14.27 3.50 -8.03
C LEU A 75 -14.13 1.99 -8.12
N GLN A 76 -14.07 1.33 -6.96
CA GLN A 76 -14.08 -0.12 -6.84
C GLN A 76 -15.38 -0.56 -6.16
N GLN A 77 -16.06 -1.50 -6.82
CA GLN A 77 -17.27 -2.12 -6.33
C GLN A 77 -16.94 -3.50 -5.76
N PRO A 78 -17.55 -3.88 -4.61
CA PRO A 78 -17.48 -5.25 -4.15
C PRO A 78 -18.18 -6.17 -5.17
N VAL A 79 -17.54 -7.26 -5.54
CA VAL A 79 -18.09 -8.27 -6.46
C VAL A 79 -18.67 -9.48 -5.72
N ILE A 80 -18.38 -9.60 -4.43
CA ILE A 80 -18.87 -10.64 -3.54
C ILE A 80 -19.04 -10.08 -2.12
N ALA A 81 -19.92 -10.69 -1.32
CA ALA A 81 -20.00 -10.40 0.11
C ALA A 81 -18.75 -10.96 0.84
N PRO A 82 -18.36 -10.38 2.00
CA PRO A 82 -17.23 -10.88 2.78
C PRO A 82 -17.36 -12.37 3.10
N LEU A 83 -16.31 -13.14 2.82
CA LEU A 83 -16.31 -14.60 3.04
C LEU A 83 -16.06 -14.99 4.51
N PHE A 84 -15.44 -14.10 5.27
CA PHE A 84 -15.08 -14.31 6.67
C PHE A 84 -15.67 -13.21 7.54
N ASP A 85 -15.64 -13.41 8.86
CA ASP A 85 -15.94 -12.38 9.86
C ASP A 85 -14.78 -11.37 9.94
N SER A 86 -14.59 -10.65 8.83
CA SER A 86 -13.65 -9.55 8.68
C SER A 86 -14.42 -8.23 8.60
N ARG A 87 -13.71 -7.11 8.63
CA ARG A 87 -14.33 -5.78 8.49
C ARG A 87 -13.57 -4.92 7.49
N GLN A 88 -14.26 -4.05 6.77
CA GLN A 88 -13.60 -3.05 5.95
C GLN A 88 -12.80 -2.09 6.85
N LYS A 89 -11.52 -1.91 6.54
CA LYS A 89 -10.57 -1.11 7.34
C LYS A 89 -10.98 0.35 7.45
N GLU A 90 -11.48 0.95 6.37
CA GLU A 90 -11.98 2.33 6.36
C GLU A 90 -13.27 2.46 7.19
N ALA A 91 -14.18 1.49 7.09
CA ALA A 91 -15.41 1.47 7.86
C ALA A 91 -15.14 1.35 9.37
N ALA A 92 -14.14 0.54 9.76
CA ALA A 92 -13.72 0.42 11.16
C ALA A 92 -13.24 1.77 11.73
N LEU A 93 -12.43 2.51 10.98
CA LEU A 93 -11.97 3.85 11.39
C LEU A 93 -13.12 4.85 11.45
N LEU A 94 -13.99 4.87 10.44
CA LEU A 94 -15.17 5.75 10.42
C LEU A 94 -16.09 5.48 11.61
N ARG A 95 -16.28 4.21 11.98
CA ARG A 95 -17.05 3.82 13.15
C ARG A 95 -16.49 4.43 14.43
N TRP A 96 -15.18 4.34 14.64
CA TRP A 96 -14.52 4.90 15.83
C TRP A 96 -14.52 6.42 15.86
N ILE A 97 -14.31 7.07 14.72
CA ILE A 97 -14.26 8.54 14.63
C ILE A 97 -15.65 9.16 14.85
N ASN A 98 -16.70 8.51 14.35
CA ASN A 98 -18.08 9.02 14.41
C ASN A 98 -18.92 8.39 15.52
N ASP A 99 -18.31 7.62 16.42
CA ASP A 99 -18.96 6.95 17.55
C ASP A 99 -20.22 6.15 17.13
N ILE A 100 -20.07 5.34 16.07
CA ILE A 100 -21.16 4.52 15.54
C ILE A 100 -21.21 3.21 16.33
N ASP A 101 -22.37 2.90 16.93
CA ASP A 101 -22.54 1.72 17.79
C ASP A 101 -22.39 0.40 17.02
N GLU A 102 -23.10 0.23 15.91
CA GLU A 102 -23.14 -1.03 15.16
C GLU A 102 -22.30 -0.96 13.88
N TYR A 103 -21.57 -2.04 13.58
CA TYR A 103 -20.86 -2.16 12.32
C TYR A 103 -21.82 -2.66 11.23
N THR A 104 -21.89 -1.94 10.11
CA THR A 104 -22.60 -2.36 8.90
C THR A 104 -21.71 -2.21 7.68
N GLU A 105 -21.87 -3.09 6.68
CA GLU A 105 -21.02 -3.10 5.47
C GLU A 105 -21.19 -1.86 4.59
N ASP A 106 -22.26 -1.09 4.79
CA ASP A 106 -22.54 0.10 4.01
C ASP A 106 -21.98 1.40 4.61
N ILE A 107 -21.28 1.35 5.76
CA ILE A 107 -20.68 2.53 6.41
C ILE A 107 -19.76 3.27 5.43
N TYR A 108 -18.80 2.56 4.83
CA TYR A 108 -17.87 3.19 3.90
C TYR A 108 -18.56 3.61 2.60
N HIS A 109 -19.48 2.79 2.08
CA HIS A 109 -20.25 3.14 0.88
C HIS A 109 -21.03 4.46 1.05
N LYS A 110 -21.71 4.65 2.19
CA LYS A 110 -22.42 5.90 2.52
C LYS A 110 -21.45 7.09 2.60
N TYR A 111 -20.32 6.91 3.28
CA TYR A 111 -19.28 7.94 3.36
C TYR A 111 -18.78 8.32 1.97
N LEU A 112 -18.51 7.32 1.13
CA LEU A 112 -18.00 7.49 -0.22
C LEU A 112 -18.99 8.24 -1.11
N MET A 113 -20.26 7.85 -1.10
CA MET A 113 -21.33 8.55 -1.81
C MET A 113 -21.43 10.02 -1.39
N ASN A 114 -21.39 10.30 -0.09
CA ASN A 114 -21.44 11.67 0.43
C ASN A 114 -20.19 12.47 0.02
N ASN A 115 -19.00 11.88 0.13
CA ASN A 115 -17.76 12.53 -0.28
C ASN A 115 -17.74 12.84 -1.79
N PHE A 116 -18.24 11.94 -2.62
CA PHE A 116 -18.36 12.15 -4.07
C PHE A 116 -19.37 13.26 -4.39
N LYS A 117 -20.53 13.28 -3.71
CA LYS A 117 -21.52 14.33 -3.88
C LYS A 117 -20.94 15.71 -3.56
N GLU A 118 -20.25 15.85 -2.43
CA GLU A 118 -19.77 17.15 -1.95
C GLU A 118 -18.51 17.63 -2.68
N LYS A 119 -17.54 16.74 -2.97
CA LYS A 119 -16.20 17.14 -3.45
C LYS A 119 -15.95 16.90 -4.93
N ILE A 120 -16.69 15.99 -5.56
CA ILE A 120 -16.44 15.57 -6.94
C ILE A 120 -17.56 16.05 -7.85
N TYR A 121 -18.81 15.69 -7.55
CA TYR A 121 -19.98 16.07 -8.33
C TYR A 121 -20.13 17.60 -8.41
N SER A 122 -19.85 18.34 -7.33
CA SER A 122 -19.85 19.81 -7.30
C SER A 122 -18.85 20.48 -8.27
N LYS A 123 -17.86 19.74 -8.78
CA LYS A 123 -16.88 20.23 -9.75
C LYS A 123 -17.30 20.00 -11.20
N PHE A 124 -18.36 19.21 -11.43
CA PHE A 124 -18.91 18.99 -12.75
C PHE A 124 -20.05 19.99 -13.01
N ASP A 125 -19.96 20.68 -14.13
CA ASP A 125 -21.09 21.44 -14.67
C ASP A 125 -21.97 20.46 -15.47
N THR A 126 -22.85 19.74 -14.77
CA THR A 126 -23.75 18.74 -15.37
C THR A 126 -25.21 19.01 -14.98
N PRO A 127 -26.16 18.91 -15.94
CA PRO A 127 -27.58 19.00 -15.62
C PRO A 127 -28.14 17.71 -15.00
N THR A 128 -27.36 16.62 -14.96
CA THR A 128 -27.79 15.33 -14.40
C THR A 128 -27.80 15.37 -12.88
N ASP A 129 -28.77 14.70 -12.26
CA ASP A 129 -28.82 14.56 -10.82
C ASP A 129 -27.68 13.68 -10.29
N PHE A 130 -27.36 13.81 -9.00
CA PHE A 130 -26.27 13.07 -8.37
C PHE A 130 -26.41 11.54 -8.49
N LYS A 131 -27.62 11.00 -8.41
CA LYS A 131 -27.82 9.54 -8.44
C LYS A 131 -27.48 8.99 -9.82
N THR A 132 -27.92 9.67 -10.89
CA THR A 132 -27.52 9.34 -12.26
C THR A 132 -26.01 9.44 -12.43
N PHE A 133 -25.39 10.53 -11.98
CA PHE A 133 -23.93 10.70 -12.02
C PHE A 133 -23.17 9.58 -11.29
N TRP A 134 -23.60 9.23 -10.08
CA TRP A 134 -22.98 8.18 -9.27
C TRP A 134 -23.03 6.81 -9.97
N TYR A 135 -24.18 6.43 -10.52
CA TYR A 135 -24.27 5.15 -11.23
C TYR A 135 -23.49 5.12 -12.54
N THR A 136 -23.42 6.23 -13.28
CA THR A 136 -22.53 6.33 -14.44
C THR A 136 -21.06 6.16 -14.02
N ALA A 137 -20.64 6.81 -12.93
CA ALA A 137 -19.29 6.66 -12.40
C ALA A 137 -18.95 5.22 -11.99
N LEU A 138 -19.90 4.52 -11.38
CA LEU A 138 -19.74 3.10 -11.03
C LEU A 138 -19.72 2.19 -12.25
N HIS A 139 -20.57 2.46 -13.23
CA HIS A 139 -20.63 1.70 -14.48
C HIS A 139 -19.33 1.83 -15.28
N ASP A 140 -18.84 3.06 -15.45
CA ASP A 140 -17.64 3.36 -16.24
C ASP A 140 -16.36 3.05 -15.45
N GLY A 141 -16.44 3.03 -14.11
CA GLY A 141 -15.36 2.74 -13.18
C GLY A 141 -14.31 3.85 -13.02
N VAL A 142 -14.31 4.85 -13.91
CA VAL A 142 -13.36 5.97 -13.95
C VAL A 142 -14.09 7.30 -14.19
N LEU A 143 -13.55 8.36 -13.59
CA LEU A 143 -13.99 9.74 -13.77
C LEU A 143 -12.78 10.65 -13.99
N GLU A 144 -12.85 11.47 -15.04
CA GLU A 144 -11.82 12.44 -15.37
C GLU A 144 -12.35 13.88 -15.22
N LEU A 145 -11.70 14.68 -14.38
CA LEU A 145 -11.95 16.12 -14.27
C LEU A 145 -11.14 16.88 -15.30
N LYS A 146 -11.69 17.99 -15.79
CA LYS A 146 -10.92 18.92 -16.64
C LYS A 146 -9.74 19.48 -15.85
N ASN A 147 -8.55 19.36 -16.41
CA ASN A 147 -7.32 19.86 -15.81
C ASN A 147 -7.01 21.29 -16.28
N ASN A 148 -6.79 22.21 -15.35
CA ASN A 148 -6.18 23.51 -15.63
C ASN A 148 -4.68 23.38 -15.37
N SER A 149 -3.92 22.93 -16.38
CA SER A 149 -2.46 22.81 -16.25
C SER A 149 -1.81 24.19 -16.16
N SER A 150 -1.14 24.48 -15.05
CA SER A 150 -0.20 25.61 -14.95
C SER A 150 1.18 25.22 -15.45
N SER A 151 1.85 26.08 -16.22
CA SER A 151 3.26 25.87 -16.58
C SER A 151 4.14 25.89 -15.33
N LEU A 152 4.88 24.81 -15.09
CA LEU A 152 5.89 24.75 -14.04
C LEU A 152 7.23 25.28 -14.58
N SER A 153 7.92 26.11 -13.82
CA SER A 153 9.28 26.54 -14.11
C SER A 153 10.31 25.63 -13.43
N PHE A 154 11.37 25.25 -14.15
CA PHE A 154 12.46 24.48 -13.56
C PHE A 154 13.27 25.32 -12.56
N ASN A 155 13.50 24.78 -11.36
CA ASN A 155 14.36 25.37 -10.34
C ASN A 155 15.62 24.51 -10.14
N GLY A 156 16.77 24.99 -10.63
CA GLY A 156 18.05 24.27 -10.57
C GLY A 156 18.80 24.37 -9.25
N ASN A 157 18.31 25.13 -8.26
CA ASN A 157 19.06 25.40 -7.02
C ASN A 157 19.38 24.13 -6.21
N SER A 158 18.57 23.09 -6.34
CA SER A 158 18.80 21.79 -5.68
C SER A 158 20.06 21.07 -6.19
N LEU A 159 20.54 21.39 -7.38
CA LEU A 159 21.71 20.74 -7.99
C LEU A 159 23.04 21.27 -7.42
N ASN A 160 23.04 22.46 -6.80
CA ASN A 160 24.27 23.13 -6.37
C ASN A 160 25.03 22.39 -5.25
N ASN A 161 24.36 21.51 -4.51
CA ASN A 161 24.92 20.83 -3.34
C ASN A 161 25.13 19.31 -3.55
N ILE A 162 25.02 18.81 -4.79
CA ILE A 162 25.24 17.39 -5.06
C ILE A 162 26.73 17.10 -5.03
N LYS A 163 27.16 16.31 -4.03
CA LYS A 163 28.51 15.75 -3.96
C LYS A 163 28.49 14.35 -4.58
N VAL A 164 29.36 14.12 -5.56
CA VAL A 164 29.58 12.78 -6.11
C VAL A 164 30.69 12.12 -5.30
N GLU A 165 30.34 11.09 -4.54
CA GLU A 165 31.33 10.23 -3.90
C GLU A 165 31.71 9.12 -4.88
N ASN A 166 33.02 9.01 -5.17
CA ASN A 166 33.55 8.00 -6.07
C ASN A 166 34.33 6.98 -5.24
N ASN A 167 33.65 5.91 -4.82
CA ASN A 167 34.26 4.82 -4.08
C ASN A 167 34.29 3.57 -4.96
N ASN A 168 35.44 2.88 -5.01
CA ASN A 168 35.64 1.64 -5.77
C ASN A 168 35.14 0.38 -5.01
N ALA A 169 34.34 0.56 -3.96
CA ALA A 169 33.76 -0.53 -3.20
C ALA A 169 32.66 -1.28 -3.98
N ILE A 170 32.44 -2.54 -3.63
CA ILE A 170 31.27 -3.29 -4.11
C ILE A 170 30.02 -2.58 -3.60
N THR A 171 29.07 -2.34 -4.51
CA THR A 171 27.83 -1.63 -4.21
C THR A 171 26.65 -2.59 -4.35
N LEU A 172 25.83 -2.66 -3.30
CA LEU A 172 24.55 -3.38 -3.35
C LEU A 172 23.47 -2.47 -3.95
N HIS A 173 22.85 -2.91 -5.03
CA HIS A 173 21.68 -2.25 -5.61
C HIS A 173 20.43 -3.04 -5.25
N LEU A 174 19.59 -2.47 -4.38
CA LEU A 174 18.32 -3.09 -3.99
C LEU A 174 17.31 -2.94 -5.11
N GLN A 175 16.72 -4.05 -5.53
CA GLN A 175 15.67 -4.07 -6.53
C GLN A 175 14.45 -4.82 -6.00
N LYS A 176 13.28 -4.25 -6.25
CA LYS A 176 11.99 -4.87 -5.94
C LYS A 176 11.79 -6.11 -6.83
N ASN A 177 11.28 -7.20 -6.28
CA ASN A 177 10.91 -8.38 -7.07
C ASN A 177 9.87 -7.99 -8.13
N TYR A 178 9.99 -8.53 -9.35
CA TYR A 178 9.15 -8.16 -10.49
C TYR A 178 7.66 -8.50 -10.30
N PHE A 179 7.34 -9.56 -9.57
CA PHE A 179 5.97 -10.08 -9.44
C PHE A 179 5.41 -9.89 -8.03
N ILE A 180 6.15 -10.32 -7.01
CA ILE A 180 5.71 -10.27 -5.60
C ILE A 180 5.86 -8.86 -5.03
N GLY A 181 6.73 -8.06 -5.64
CA GLY A 181 6.93 -6.70 -5.25
C GLY A 181 7.60 -6.55 -3.88
N ASP A 182 6.84 -6.03 -2.91
CA ASP A 182 7.30 -5.70 -1.56
C ASP A 182 6.98 -6.79 -0.53
N GLY A 183 6.63 -7.99 -1.01
CA GLY A 183 6.34 -9.14 -0.15
C GLY A 183 4.87 -9.28 0.25
N ARG A 184 4.00 -8.27 0.01
CA ARG A 184 2.57 -8.38 0.34
C ARG A 184 1.86 -9.54 -0.34
N PHE A 185 2.33 -9.94 -1.52
CA PHE A 185 1.79 -11.08 -2.27
C PHE A 185 2.69 -12.32 -2.20
N ALA A 186 3.56 -12.43 -1.18
CA ALA A 186 4.47 -13.57 -1.06
C ALA A 186 3.75 -14.90 -0.84
N ASN A 187 2.51 -14.87 -0.33
CA ASN A 187 1.63 -16.03 -0.19
C ASN A 187 0.87 -16.40 -1.48
N ASN A 188 1.04 -15.65 -2.56
CA ASN A 188 0.41 -15.95 -3.85
C ASN A 188 1.28 -16.93 -4.65
N GLY A 189 0.87 -18.20 -4.68
CA GLY A 189 1.58 -19.28 -5.37
C GLY A 189 1.79 -19.01 -6.87
N TRP A 190 0.85 -18.37 -7.56
CA TRP A 190 1.02 -18.05 -8.98
C TRP A 190 2.13 -17.03 -9.22
N LEU A 191 2.24 -16.01 -8.35
CA LEU A 191 3.31 -15.01 -8.46
C LEU A 191 4.68 -15.59 -8.07
N GLN A 192 4.71 -16.53 -7.11
CA GLN A 192 5.94 -17.25 -6.72
C GLN A 192 6.44 -18.20 -7.82
N GLU A 193 5.52 -18.87 -8.51
CA GLU A 193 5.82 -19.80 -9.59
C GLU A 193 6.17 -19.08 -10.90
N THR A 194 5.82 -17.80 -11.04
CA THR A 194 6.16 -17.01 -12.24
C THR A 194 7.67 -16.73 -12.29
N PRO A 195 8.41 -17.26 -13.28
CA PRO A 195 9.87 -17.16 -13.31
C PRO A 195 10.33 -15.73 -13.59
N HIS A 196 11.38 -15.30 -12.91
CA HIS A 196 12.01 -14.00 -13.13
C HIS A 196 12.34 -13.79 -14.63
N PRO A 197 12.04 -12.62 -15.23
CA PRO A 197 12.10 -12.44 -16.68
C PRO A 197 13.47 -12.70 -17.30
N VAL A 198 14.55 -12.44 -16.55
CA VAL A 198 15.95 -12.66 -16.98
C VAL A 198 16.49 -14.01 -16.49
N SER A 199 16.73 -14.17 -15.18
CA SER A 199 17.34 -15.38 -14.57
C SER A 199 16.50 -16.65 -14.62
N LYS A 200 15.19 -16.57 -14.86
CA LYS A 200 14.23 -17.69 -14.80
C LYS A 200 14.06 -18.37 -13.44
N ILE A 201 14.64 -17.81 -12.38
CA ILE A 201 14.46 -18.29 -11.00
C ILE A 201 13.01 -18.07 -10.57
N ALA A 202 12.45 -19.06 -9.87
CA ALA A 202 11.15 -19.03 -9.21
C ALA A 202 11.31 -19.56 -7.77
N TRP A 203 10.41 -19.18 -6.86
CA TRP A 203 10.44 -19.59 -5.44
C TRP A 203 11.69 -19.21 -4.63
N ASP A 204 12.54 -18.34 -5.15
CA ASP A 204 13.79 -17.95 -4.49
C ASP A 204 14.12 -16.46 -4.66
N ASN A 205 14.99 -15.97 -3.78
CA ASN A 205 15.65 -14.67 -3.90
C ASN A 205 17.14 -14.89 -4.14
N TYR A 206 17.81 -13.99 -4.87
CA TYR A 206 19.19 -14.19 -5.28
C TYR A 206 19.98 -12.89 -5.36
N ALA A 207 21.30 -12.98 -5.17
CA ALA A 207 22.24 -11.90 -5.44
C ALA A 207 22.74 -11.99 -6.89
N ALA A 208 22.39 -11.02 -7.72
CA ALA A 208 22.88 -10.94 -9.09
C ALA A 208 24.28 -10.32 -9.14
N LEU A 209 25.28 -11.09 -9.57
CA LEU A 209 26.65 -10.61 -9.77
C LEU A 209 27.00 -10.59 -11.26
N SER A 210 27.79 -9.61 -11.67
CA SER A 210 28.41 -9.66 -13.01
C SER A 210 29.47 -10.79 -13.04
N PRO A 211 29.67 -11.46 -14.18
CA PRO A 211 30.66 -12.54 -14.28
C PRO A 211 32.06 -12.12 -13.83
N SER A 212 32.47 -10.89 -14.15
CA SER A 212 33.78 -10.35 -13.75
C SER A 212 33.90 -10.12 -12.24
N THR A 213 32.81 -9.83 -11.55
CA THR A 213 32.79 -9.69 -10.09
C THR A 213 32.78 -11.05 -9.42
N ALA A 214 31.97 -12.00 -9.91
CA ALA A 214 31.93 -13.37 -9.42
C ALA A 214 33.31 -14.06 -9.51
N SER A 215 34.01 -13.95 -10.65
CA SER A 215 35.37 -14.52 -10.79
C SER A 215 36.39 -13.90 -9.83
N LYS A 216 36.31 -12.59 -9.54
CA LYS A 216 37.19 -11.93 -8.57
C LYS A 216 36.94 -12.39 -7.14
N LEU A 217 35.70 -12.75 -6.83
CA LEU A 217 35.30 -13.25 -5.51
C LEU A 217 35.42 -14.78 -5.39
N SER A 218 35.73 -15.48 -6.49
CA SER A 218 35.75 -16.95 -6.56
C SER A 218 34.42 -17.58 -6.15
N ILE A 219 33.32 -16.98 -6.60
CA ILE A 219 31.94 -17.42 -6.36
C ILE A 219 31.39 -18.06 -7.65
N GLU A 220 30.68 -19.17 -7.51
CA GLU A 220 29.97 -19.89 -8.56
C GLU A 220 28.44 -19.73 -8.42
N ASN A 221 27.69 -20.31 -9.36
CA ASN A 221 26.23 -20.33 -9.25
C ASN A 221 25.81 -21.22 -8.06
N ASP A 222 24.76 -20.81 -7.36
CA ASP A 222 24.16 -21.52 -6.22
C ASP A 222 24.99 -21.52 -4.91
N ASP A 223 26.07 -20.75 -4.86
CA ASP A 223 26.79 -20.45 -3.61
C ASP A 223 25.94 -19.54 -2.68
N VAL A 224 26.07 -19.75 -1.36
CA VAL A 224 25.33 -19.04 -0.29
C VAL A 224 26.26 -18.31 0.68
#